data_AF-A0A074TF71-F1
#
_entry.id   AF-A0A074TF71-F1
#
_cell.length_a   1.000
_cell.length_b   1.000
_cell.length_c   1.000
_cell.angle_alpha   90.00
_cell.angle_beta   90.00
_cell.angle_gamma   90.00
#
_symmetry.space_group_name_H-M   'P 1'
#
loop_
_entity.id
_entity.type
_entity.pdbx_description
1 polymer ?
#
loop_
_entity_poly.entity_id
_entity_poly.type
_entity_poly.pdbx_seq_one_letter_code
_entity_poly.pdbx_strand_id
1 'polypeptide(L)'
;MTTIPATGASQSTSASSNAEKPAKEATPQISADFETFLTMLTVQMKNQDPLNPIESTDYAVQLATFSGVEQQVKTNDLIANLATHMNASGMSGLAGWVGMEARAAAPAWFDGAEPVSLAPKPATGADQVVLVVRDADGTEVSREAIAPTSDPLQWSGTTANGDSFPAGLYSFSLESYKDETLLSTKTVETYGRVTEAQLGASGPELILQGGARVMASEVSALREA
;
A
#
# COMPACT_ATOMS: atom_id res chain seq x y z
N MET A 1 33.48 30.83 -51.99
CA MET A 1 34.70 30.24 -51.38
C MET A 1 34.21 29.43 -50.19
N THR A 2 34.32 28.11 -50.05
CA THR A 2 35.23 27.09 -50.59
C THR A 2 34.62 25.74 -50.12
N THR A 3 34.10 24.90 -51.03
CA THR A 3 34.56 23.53 -51.40
C THR A 3 34.01 22.31 -50.61
N ILE A 4 33.12 21.56 -51.28
CA ILE A 4 33.03 20.09 -51.59
C ILE A 4 33.27 18.97 -50.51
N PRO A 5 32.88 17.68 -50.77
CA PRO A 5 32.21 16.77 -49.82
C PRO A 5 33.02 15.46 -49.55
N ALA A 6 32.47 14.50 -48.80
CA ALA A 6 32.85 13.07 -48.82
C ALA A 6 31.79 12.26 -48.02
N THR A 7 30.97 11.38 -48.63
CA THR A 7 31.22 10.00 -49.06
C THR A 7 31.50 9.00 -47.92
N GLY A 8 30.47 8.18 -47.64
CA GLY A 8 30.59 6.72 -47.47
C GLY A 8 30.88 6.16 -46.08
N ALA A 9 29.90 5.47 -45.49
CA ALA A 9 30.05 4.09 -44.99
C ALA A 9 28.71 3.55 -44.48
N SER A 10 28.19 2.53 -45.16
CA SER A 10 27.19 1.61 -44.61
C SER A 10 27.79 0.85 -43.43
N GLN A 11 27.12 0.84 -42.27
CA GLN A 11 27.31 -0.22 -41.28
C GLN A 11 25.97 -0.67 -40.73
N SER A 12 25.69 -1.95 -41.00
CA SER A 12 24.68 -2.77 -40.38
C SER A 12 24.78 -2.72 -38.86
N THR A 13 23.67 -2.46 -38.18
CA THR A 13 23.51 -2.86 -36.78
C THR A 13 22.28 -3.74 -36.67
N SER A 14 22.59 -5.00 -36.44
CA SER A 14 21.75 -6.16 -36.24
C SER A 14 20.52 -5.89 -35.37
N ALA A 15 19.35 -6.24 -35.89
CA ALA A 15 18.15 -6.42 -35.09
C ALA A 15 18.39 -7.60 -34.13
N SER A 16 18.54 -7.31 -32.84
CA SER A 16 18.48 -8.33 -31.79
C SER A 16 17.03 -8.79 -31.68
N SER A 17 16.71 -9.84 -32.42
CA SER A 17 15.54 -10.68 -32.18
C SER A 17 15.69 -11.29 -30.78
N ASN A 18 14.96 -10.75 -29.81
CA ASN A 18 14.80 -11.34 -28.49
C ASN A 18 13.97 -12.63 -28.70
N ALA A 19 14.67 -13.74 -28.96
CA ALA A 19 14.07 -15.05 -29.06
C ALA A 19 13.54 -15.42 -27.68
N GLU A 20 12.24 -15.25 -27.52
CA GLU A 20 11.44 -15.72 -26.40
C GLU A 20 11.62 -17.25 -26.31
N LYS A 21 12.50 -17.66 -25.40
CA LYS A 21 12.72 -19.05 -25.04
C LYS A 21 11.38 -19.55 -24.46
N PRO A 22 10.76 -20.61 -25.02
CA PRO A 22 9.53 -21.10 -24.46
C PRO A 22 9.80 -21.51 -23.01
N ALA A 23 9.03 -20.93 -22.09
CA ALA A 23 8.97 -21.38 -20.71
C ALA A 23 8.62 -22.87 -20.76
N LYS A 24 9.60 -23.71 -20.47
CA LYS A 24 9.39 -25.12 -20.24
C LYS A 24 8.47 -25.20 -19.04
N GLU A 25 7.19 -25.45 -19.29
CA GLU A 25 6.21 -25.76 -18.25
C GLU A 25 6.87 -26.79 -17.34
N ALA A 26 7.18 -26.37 -16.12
CA ALA A 26 7.59 -27.28 -15.08
C ALA A 26 6.36 -28.16 -14.83
N THR A 27 6.37 -29.33 -15.45
CA THR A 27 5.45 -30.41 -15.11
C THR A 27 5.54 -30.52 -13.58
N PRO A 28 4.42 -30.39 -12.84
CA PRO A 28 4.47 -30.29 -11.40
C PRO A 28 5.13 -31.56 -10.87
N GLN A 29 6.25 -31.45 -10.14
CA GLN A 29 6.97 -32.60 -9.57
C GLN A 29 6.03 -33.57 -8.83
N ILE A 30 4.95 -33.05 -8.26
CA ILE A 30 3.83 -33.79 -7.67
C ILE A 30 3.26 -34.89 -8.59
N SER A 31 3.13 -34.67 -9.90
CA SER A 31 2.66 -35.72 -10.80
C SER A 31 3.70 -36.82 -10.98
N ALA A 32 4.99 -36.49 -10.99
CA ALA A 32 6.06 -37.48 -11.16
C ALA A 32 6.24 -38.37 -9.92
N ASP A 33 6.13 -37.79 -8.71
CA ASP A 33 6.26 -38.55 -7.46
C ASP A 33 5.02 -39.41 -7.18
N PHE A 34 3.82 -38.94 -7.57
CA PHE A 34 2.60 -39.72 -7.50
C PHE A 34 2.56 -40.86 -8.54
N GLU A 35 3.01 -40.62 -9.78
CA GLU A 35 3.12 -41.67 -10.83
C GLU A 35 4.12 -42.75 -10.41
N THR A 36 5.25 -42.32 -9.82
CA THR A 36 6.28 -43.23 -9.28
C THR A 36 5.73 -44.03 -8.10
N PHE A 37 4.96 -43.39 -7.22
CA PHE A 37 4.26 -44.06 -6.12
C PHE A 37 3.24 -45.10 -6.62
N LEU A 38 2.36 -44.75 -7.57
CA LEU A 38 1.40 -45.68 -8.17
C LEU A 38 2.11 -46.84 -8.88
N THR A 39 3.24 -46.58 -9.53
CA THR A 39 4.07 -47.61 -10.14
C THR A 39 4.65 -48.55 -9.09
N MET A 40 5.17 -48.03 -7.98
CA MET A 40 5.71 -48.83 -6.88
C MET A 40 4.63 -49.64 -6.16
N LEU A 41 3.45 -49.07 -5.90
CA LEU A 41 2.28 -49.77 -5.32
C LEU A 41 1.81 -50.92 -6.23
N THR A 42 1.77 -50.68 -7.55
CA THR A 42 1.38 -51.68 -8.54
C THR A 42 2.40 -52.82 -8.65
N VAL A 43 3.69 -52.49 -8.57
CA VAL A 43 4.78 -53.48 -8.54
C VAL A 43 4.75 -54.31 -7.27
N GLN A 44 4.49 -53.69 -6.11
CA GLN A 44 4.37 -54.39 -4.83
C GLN A 44 3.16 -55.33 -4.82
N MET A 45 1.97 -54.89 -5.25
CA MET A 45 0.79 -55.78 -5.37
C MET A 45 1.01 -56.99 -6.29
N LYS A 46 1.82 -56.84 -7.34
CA LYS A 46 2.15 -57.94 -8.26
C LYS A 46 3.13 -58.97 -7.68
N ASN A 47 3.86 -58.63 -6.63
CA ASN A 47 5.04 -59.40 -6.19
C ASN A 47 5.12 -59.68 -4.67
N GLN A 48 4.02 -59.48 -3.90
CA GLN A 48 4.03 -59.77 -2.46
C GLN A 48 3.90 -61.27 -2.15
N ASP A 49 4.76 -61.75 -1.26
CA ASP A 49 4.62 -63.01 -0.52
C ASP A 49 3.65 -62.79 0.66
N PRO A 50 2.59 -63.61 0.84
CA PRO A 50 1.48 -63.40 1.78
C PRO A 50 1.82 -63.30 3.29
N LEU A 51 3.09 -63.43 3.69
CA LEU A 51 3.48 -63.52 5.11
C LEU A 51 4.02 -62.24 5.77
N ASN A 52 4.18 -61.10 5.08
CA ASN A 52 4.55 -59.82 5.73
C ASN A 52 4.02 -58.56 4.99
N PRO A 53 2.80 -58.09 5.28
CA PRO A 53 2.12 -57.08 4.46
C PRO A 53 2.29 -55.59 4.89
N ILE A 54 3.25 -55.21 5.75
CA ILE A 54 3.12 -53.95 6.51
C ILE A 54 3.95 -52.75 5.98
N GLU A 55 5.07 -52.94 5.28
CA GLU A 55 5.98 -51.82 4.94
C GLU A 55 5.45 -50.85 3.86
N SER A 56 4.62 -51.30 2.91
CA SER A 56 4.22 -50.49 1.75
C SER A 56 3.19 -49.38 2.06
N THR A 57 2.40 -49.55 3.12
CA THR A 57 1.33 -48.61 3.48
C THR A 57 1.89 -47.40 4.25
N ASP A 58 2.90 -47.59 5.10
CA ASP A 58 3.48 -46.49 5.87
C ASP A 58 4.27 -45.52 4.99
N TYR A 59 4.97 -46.00 3.96
CA TYR A 59 5.61 -45.14 2.95
C TYR A 59 4.57 -44.36 2.12
N ALA A 60 3.42 -44.96 1.80
CA ALA A 60 2.33 -44.29 1.12
C ALA A 60 1.75 -43.13 1.93
N VAL A 61 1.55 -43.35 3.24
CA VAL A 61 1.06 -42.32 4.17
C VAL A 61 2.10 -41.21 4.34
N GLN A 62 3.38 -41.54 4.44
CA GLN A 62 4.45 -40.54 4.51
C GLN A 62 4.55 -39.71 3.23
N LEU A 63 4.50 -40.34 2.05
CA LEU A 63 4.48 -39.64 0.75
C LEU A 63 3.25 -38.73 0.62
N ALA A 64 2.06 -39.22 0.93
CA ALA A 64 0.84 -38.41 0.91
C ALA A 64 0.93 -37.20 1.85
N THR A 65 1.56 -37.37 3.02
CA THR A 65 1.81 -36.28 3.97
C THR A 65 2.79 -35.26 3.39
N PHE A 66 3.88 -35.70 2.76
CA PHE A 66 4.85 -34.82 2.10
C PHE A 66 4.24 -34.08 0.90
N SER A 67 3.47 -34.75 0.03
CA SER A 67 2.75 -34.11 -1.08
C SER A 67 1.76 -33.05 -0.58
N GLY A 68 1.10 -33.31 0.56
CA GLY A 68 0.20 -32.34 1.18
C GLY A 68 0.93 -31.08 1.66
N VAL A 69 2.08 -31.24 2.32
CA VAL A 69 2.93 -30.12 2.75
C VAL A 69 3.47 -29.35 1.55
N GLU A 70 3.94 -30.04 0.51
CA GLU A 70 4.44 -29.41 -0.71
C GLU A 70 3.34 -28.61 -1.44
N GLN A 71 2.13 -29.16 -1.55
CA GLN A 71 0.99 -28.45 -2.10
C GLN A 71 0.64 -27.21 -1.26
N GLN A 72 0.76 -27.29 0.07
CA GLN A 72 0.54 -26.15 0.95
C GLN A 72 1.61 -25.06 0.73
N VAL A 73 2.88 -25.44 0.61
CA VAL A 73 3.98 -24.51 0.28
C VAL A 73 3.71 -23.83 -1.07
N LYS A 74 3.37 -24.60 -2.11
CA LYS A 74 3.03 -24.06 -3.43
C LYS A 74 1.83 -23.13 -3.39
N THR A 75 0.84 -23.44 -2.55
CA THR A 75 -0.33 -22.57 -2.35
C THR A 75 0.09 -21.25 -1.71
N ASN A 76 0.95 -21.27 -0.70
CA ASN A 76 1.49 -20.06 -0.08
C ASN A 76 2.28 -19.21 -1.09
N ASP A 77 3.08 -19.84 -1.96
CA ASP A 77 3.81 -19.13 -3.02
C ASP A 77 2.87 -18.47 -4.03
N LEU A 78 1.79 -19.15 -4.43
CA LEU A 78 0.77 -18.58 -5.31
C LEU A 78 0.05 -17.39 -4.65
N ILE A 79 -0.24 -17.47 -3.35
CA ILE A 79 -0.82 -16.37 -2.59
C ILE A 79 0.15 -15.18 -2.52
N ALA A 80 1.44 -15.42 -2.29
CA ALA A 80 2.46 -14.36 -2.28
C ALA A 80 2.60 -13.67 -3.65
N ASN A 81 2.57 -14.45 -4.73
CA ASN A 81 2.56 -13.92 -6.09
C ASN A 81 1.29 -13.10 -6.39
N LEU A 82 0.13 -13.59 -5.95
CA LEU A 82 -1.13 -12.87 -6.09
C LEU A 82 -1.09 -11.53 -5.37
N ALA A 83 -0.60 -11.49 -4.12
CA ALA A 83 -0.43 -10.25 -3.36
C ALA A 83 0.50 -9.26 -4.08
N THR A 84 1.60 -9.76 -4.66
CA THR A 84 2.54 -8.94 -5.45
C THR A 84 1.87 -8.34 -6.68
N HIS A 85 1.10 -9.14 -7.42
CA HIS A 85 0.34 -8.67 -8.58
C HIS A 85 -0.74 -7.66 -8.19
N MET A 86 -1.45 -7.88 -7.09
CA MET A 86 -2.44 -6.95 -6.57
C MET A 86 -1.79 -5.61 -6.19
N ASN A 87 -0.64 -5.63 -5.51
CA ASN A 87 0.10 -4.42 -5.18
C ASN A 87 0.56 -3.65 -6.42
N ALA A 88 1.10 -4.32 -7.43
CA ALA A 88 1.49 -3.70 -8.70
C ALA A 88 0.28 -3.08 -9.43
N SER A 89 -0.86 -3.76 -9.42
CA SER A 89 -2.11 -3.23 -10.00
C SER A 89 -2.64 -2.01 -9.24
N GLY A 90 -2.57 -2.02 -7.91
CA GLY A 90 -2.94 -0.89 -7.06
C GLY A 90 -2.06 0.33 -7.35
N MET A 91 -0.75 0.12 -7.53
CA MET A 91 0.20 1.19 -7.85
C MET A 91 -0.14 1.93 -9.14
N SER A 92 -0.55 1.19 -10.18
CA SER A 92 -0.97 1.82 -11.45
C SER A 92 -2.18 2.74 -11.28
N GLY A 93 -3.08 2.44 -10.35
CA GLY A 93 -4.22 3.31 -10.03
C GLY A 93 -3.81 4.57 -9.28
N LEU A 94 -2.81 4.48 -8.40
CA LEU A 94 -2.31 5.60 -7.60
C LEU A 94 -1.44 6.58 -8.39
N ALA A 95 -0.86 6.17 -9.52
CA ALA A 95 -0.10 7.08 -10.38
C ALA A 95 -0.92 8.31 -10.80
N GLY A 96 -2.24 8.15 -10.98
CA GLY A 96 -3.14 9.26 -11.29
C GLY A 96 -3.46 10.17 -10.10
N TRP A 97 -3.18 9.73 -8.87
CA TRP A 97 -3.41 10.51 -7.65
C TRP A 97 -2.25 11.46 -7.38
N VAL A 98 -1.06 11.20 -7.94
CA VAL A 98 0.09 12.10 -7.82
C VAL A 98 -0.25 13.45 -8.44
N GLY A 99 -0.09 14.52 -7.65
CA GLY A 99 -0.46 15.88 -8.02
C GLY A 99 -1.86 16.31 -7.55
N MET A 100 -2.73 15.38 -7.16
CA MET A 100 -4.07 15.66 -6.60
C MET A 100 -4.00 15.97 -5.10
N GLU A 101 -5.09 16.48 -4.52
CA GLU A 101 -5.25 16.58 -3.07
C GLU A 101 -6.02 15.38 -2.52
N ALA A 102 -5.38 14.64 -1.62
CA ALA A 102 -5.99 13.54 -0.89
C ALA A 102 -6.46 14.02 0.50
N ARG A 103 -7.65 13.61 0.90
CA ARG A 103 -8.20 13.83 2.23
C ARG A 103 -7.91 12.63 3.11
N ALA A 104 -7.24 12.83 4.23
CA ALA A 104 -6.94 11.77 5.19
C ALA A 104 -6.68 12.31 6.60
N ALA A 105 -6.77 11.44 7.61
CA ALA A 105 -6.46 11.77 9.00
C ALA A 105 -4.94 11.80 9.25
N ALA A 106 -4.25 12.75 8.64
CA ALA A 106 -2.79 12.88 8.66
C ALA A 106 -2.34 14.33 8.90
N PRO A 107 -1.07 14.53 9.35
CA PRO A 107 -0.48 15.86 9.40
C PRO A 107 -0.49 16.53 8.02
N ALA A 108 -0.83 17.82 7.98
CA ALA A 108 -0.82 18.62 6.76
C ALA A 108 0.41 19.53 6.72
N TRP A 109 0.94 19.74 5.52
CA TRP A 109 1.98 20.73 5.29
C TRP A 109 1.38 22.13 5.18
N PHE A 110 1.95 23.05 5.93
CA PHE A 110 1.71 24.49 5.81
C PHE A 110 2.97 25.16 5.28
N ASP A 111 2.82 25.97 4.24
CA ASP A 111 3.94 26.66 3.58
C ASP A 111 4.24 28.05 4.17
N GLY A 112 3.47 28.46 5.18
CA GLY A 112 3.58 29.78 5.82
C GLY A 112 2.63 30.84 5.27
N ALA A 113 1.87 30.54 4.21
CA ALA A 113 1.02 31.50 3.51
C ALA A 113 -0.38 30.96 3.16
N GLU A 114 -0.46 29.77 2.57
CA GLU A 114 -1.72 29.21 2.07
C GLU A 114 -2.49 28.47 3.16
N PRO A 115 -3.81 28.74 3.34
CA PRO A 115 -4.60 28.05 4.34
C PRO A 115 -4.70 26.54 4.09
N VAL A 116 -4.66 25.77 5.17
CA VAL A 116 -4.88 24.32 5.12
C VAL A 116 -6.37 24.02 5.23
N SER A 117 -6.88 23.22 4.28
CA SER A 117 -8.28 22.78 4.30
C SER A 117 -8.47 21.60 5.26
N LEU A 118 -9.27 21.84 6.29
CA LEU A 118 -9.64 20.87 7.32
C LEU A 118 -11.07 20.39 7.08
N ALA A 119 -11.33 19.14 7.44
CA ALA A 119 -12.66 18.57 7.33
C ALA A 119 -13.07 17.91 8.66
N PRO A 120 -13.59 18.71 9.61
CA PRO A 120 -13.94 18.26 10.95
C PRO A 120 -15.10 17.26 10.91
N LYS A 121 -15.11 16.34 11.89
CA LYS A 121 -16.21 15.40 12.10
C LYS A 121 -16.50 15.28 13.60
N PRO A 122 -17.21 16.25 14.19
CA PRO A 122 -17.57 16.25 15.60
C PRO A 122 -18.30 14.97 16.03
N ALA A 123 -18.21 14.62 17.31
CA ALA A 123 -19.04 13.56 17.87
C ALA A 123 -20.53 13.93 17.80
N THR A 124 -21.37 12.94 17.49
CA THR A 124 -22.82 13.14 17.50
C THR A 124 -23.29 13.58 18.89
N GLY A 125 -24.03 14.70 18.95
CA GLY A 125 -24.55 15.25 20.19
C GLY A 125 -23.57 16.13 20.97
N ALA A 126 -22.42 16.48 20.39
CA ALA A 126 -21.55 17.50 20.95
C ALA A 126 -22.17 18.90 20.80
N ASP A 127 -22.08 19.71 21.86
CA ASP A 127 -22.52 21.11 21.88
C ASP A 127 -21.33 22.09 21.73
N GLN A 128 -20.14 21.66 22.14
CA GLN A 128 -18.89 22.40 22.05
C GLN A 128 -17.83 21.54 21.39
N VAL A 129 -17.05 22.16 20.49
CA VAL A 129 -15.95 21.50 19.79
C VAL A 129 -14.71 22.37 19.86
N VAL A 130 -13.57 21.76 20.17
CA VAL A 130 -12.27 22.45 20.25
C VAL A 130 -11.34 21.85 19.21
N LEU A 131 -10.84 22.69 18.31
CA LEU A 131 -9.76 22.37 17.39
C LEU A 131 -8.43 22.59 18.12
N VAL A 132 -7.63 21.53 18.20
CA VAL A 132 -6.29 21.55 18.78
C VAL A 132 -5.28 21.34 17.65
N VAL A 133 -4.33 22.26 17.53
CA VAL A 133 -3.27 22.22 16.52
C VAL A 133 -1.94 21.97 17.20
N ARG A 134 -1.20 20.98 16.70
CA ARG A 134 0.14 20.64 17.17
C ARG A 134 1.15 20.70 16.04
N ASP A 135 2.36 21.16 16.35
CA ASP A 135 3.48 21.16 15.41
C ASP A 135 4.09 19.77 15.19
N ALA A 136 5.17 19.70 14.41
CA ALA A 136 5.88 18.47 14.09
C ALA A 136 6.53 17.79 15.32
N ASP A 137 6.84 18.55 16.38
CA ASP A 137 7.36 18.04 17.64
C ASP A 137 6.24 17.54 18.57
N GLY A 138 4.98 17.73 18.18
CA GLY A 138 3.80 17.37 18.96
C GLY A 138 3.41 18.41 20.02
N THR A 139 4.02 19.60 19.98
CA THR A 139 3.70 20.70 20.90
C THR A 139 2.40 21.36 20.48
N GLU A 140 1.49 21.62 21.42
CA GLU A 140 0.27 22.38 21.17
C GLU A 140 0.61 23.85 20.91
N VAL A 141 0.34 24.31 19.69
CA VAL A 141 0.63 25.67 19.23
C VAL A 141 -0.62 26.53 19.13
N SER A 142 -1.80 25.90 19.00
CA SER A 142 -3.08 26.60 18.99
C SER A 142 -4.20 25.72 19.53
N ARG A 143 -5.15 26.35 20.22
CA ARG A 143 -6.41 25.74 20.63
C ARG A 143 -7.54 26.74 20.45
N GLU A 144 -8.59 26.33 19.78
CA GLU A 144 -9.70 27.23 19.45
C GLU A 144 -11.03 26.49 19.53
N ALA A 145 -12.04 27.14 20.15
CA ALA A 145 -13.40 26.65 20.10
C ALA A 145 -14.02 26.97 18.75
N ILE A 146 -14.50 25.95 18.04
CA ILE A 146 -15.16 26.08 16.75
C ILE A 146 -16.61 25.63 16.84
N ALA A 147 -17.43 26.06 15.88
CA ALA A 147 -18.79 25.56 15.79
C ALA A 147 -18.80 24.03 15.58
N PRO A 148 -19.76 23.28 16.15
CA PRO A 148 -19.94 21.85 15.92
C PRO A 148 -20.46 21.58 14.49
N THR A 149 -19.64 21.89 13.49
CA THR A 149 -19.95 21.70 12.06
C THR A 149 -19.12 20.56 11.46
N SER A 150 -19.66 19.96 10.40
CA SER A 150 -18.92 19.04 9.51
C SER A 150 -18.53 19.70 8.19
N ASP A 151 -18.80 21.01 8.03
CA ASP A 151 -18.40 21.77 6.86
C ASP A 151 -16.87 21.94 6.82
N PRO A 152 -16.25 22.00 5.62
CA PRO A 152 -14.83 22.27 5.50
C PRO A 152 -14.44 23.61 6.15
N LEU A 153 -13.34 23.60 6.89
CA LEU A 153 -12.75 24.79 7.52
C LEU A 153 -11.40 25.09 6.85
N GLN A 154 -11.01 26.36 6.88
CA GLN A 154 -9.70 26.80 6.42
C GLN A 154 -8.87 27.26 7.62
N TRP A 155 -7.75 26.61 7.87
CA TRP A 155 -6.80 27.02 8.88
C TRP A 155 -5.74 27.91 8.27
N SER A 156 -5.76 29.20 8.60
CA SER A 156 -4.86 30.22 8.05
C SER A 156 -3.44 30.16 8.57
N GLY A 157 -3.17 29.34 9.59
CA GLY A 157 -1.84 29.27 10.19
C GLY A 157 -1.41 30.54 10.90
N THR A 158 -2.34 31.32 11.46
CA THR A 158 -2.03 32.56 12.19
C THR A 158 -2.10 32.37 13.70
N THR A 159 -1.13 32.92 14.42
CA THR A 159 -1.10 33.00 15.89
C THR A 159 -2.14 33.99 16.42
N ALA A 160 -2.37 33.97 17.74
CA ALA A 160 -3.25 34.94 18.41
C ALA A 160 -2.80 36.41 18.26
N ASN A 161 -1.52 36.64 17.96
CA ASN A 161 -0.96 37.98 17.75
C ASN A 161 -1.05 38.45 16.29
N GLY A 162 -1.52 37.59 15.38
CA GLY A 162 -1.61 37.86 13.94
C GLY A 162 -0.36 37.46 13.13
N ASP A 163 0.70 36.98 13.78
CA ASP A 163 1.88 36.45 13.09
C ASP A 163 1.58 35.07 12.46
N SER A 164 2.18 34.75 11.32
CA SER A 164 2.06 33.42 10.70
C SER A 164 2.94 32.39 11.41
N PHE A 165 2.44 31.17 11.56
CA PHE A 165 3.23 30.03 12.00
C PHE A 165 4.32 29.70 10.98
N PRO A 166 5.47 29.13 11.41
CA PRO A 166 6.50 28.67 10.48
C PRO A 166 5.96 27.62 9.49
N ALA A 167 6.60 27.53 8.33
CA ALA A 167 6.34 26.43 7.41
C ALA A 167 6.71 25.09 8.06
N GLY A 168 5.85 24.08 7.95
CA GLY A 168 6.02 22.82 8.64
C GLY A 168 4.82 21.89 8.55
N LEU A 169 4.98 20.70 9.14
CA LEU A 169 3.87 19.77 9.34
C LEU A 169 3.10 20.13 10.62
N TYR A 170 1.78 20.18 10.49
CA TYR A 170 0.86 20.40 11.59
C TYR A 170 -0.16 19.28 11.66
N SER A 171 -0.44 18.83 12.88
CA SER A 171 -1.48 17.84 13.15
C SER A 171 -2.67 18.51 13.83
N PHE A 172 -3.87 18.03 13.48
CA PHE A 172 -5.13 18.63 13.89
C PHE A 172 -5.97 17.59 14.61
N SER A 173 -6.39 17.93 15.83
CA SER A 173 -7.26 17.09 16.65
C SER A 173 -8.52 17.84 17.02
N LEU A 174 -9.62 17.11 17.10
CA LEU A 174 -10.94 17.62 17.41
C LEU A 174 -11.42 17.02 18.72
N GLU A 175 -11.52 17.85 19.74
CA GLU A 175 -12.11 17.49 21.03
C GLU A 175 -13.59 17.88 21.00
N SER A 176 -14.47 16.89 21.13
CA SER A 176 -15.92 17.10 21.13
C SER A 176 -16.46 16.95 22.55
N TYR A 177 -17.21 17.93 23.03
CA TYR A 177 -17.77 18.00 24.37
C TYR A 177 -19.29 18.04 24.34
N LYS A 178 -19.91 17.58 25.42
CA LYS A 178 -21.32 17.77 25.72
C LYS A 178 -21.48 18.09 27.19
N ASP A 179 -22.13 19.20 27.53
CA ASP A 179 -22.31 19.63 28.91
C ASP A 179 -20.97 19.60 29.68
N GLU A 180 -19.90 20.15 29.08
CA GLU A 180 -18.51 20.18 29.59
C GLU A 180 -17.80 18.81 29.71
N THR A 181 -18.47 17.71 29.38
CA THR A 181 -17.88 16.37 29.39
C THR A 181 -17.28 16.04 28.03
N LEU A 182 -16.00 15.64 28.00
CA LEU A 182 -15.33 15.20 26.78
C LEU A 182 -15.97 13.89 26.27
N LEU A 183 -16.58 13.94 25.09
CA LEU A 183 -17.17 12.78 24.41
C LEU A 183 -16.11 12.01 23.61
N SER A 184 -15.28 12.72 22.85
CA SER A 184 -14.24 12.10 22.03
C SER A 184 -13.16 13.08 21.61
N THR A 185 -11.95 12.57 21.43
CA THR A 185 -10.88 13.23 20.68
C THR A 185 -10.62 12.45 19.40
N LYS A 186 -10.65 13.11 18.24
CA LYS A 186 -10.37 12.50 16.93
C LYS A 186 -9.42 13.34 16.11
N THR A 187 -8.53 12.70 15.36
CA THR A 187 -7.73 13.38 14.34
C THR A 187 -8.65 13.95 13.27
N VAL A 188 -8.45 15.21 12.92
CA VAL A 188 -9.17 15.88 11.83
C VAL A 188 -8.58 15.44 10.51
N GLU A 189 -9.43 15.14 9.54
CA GLU A 189 -8.98 14.87 8.18
C GLU A 189 -8.58 16.17 7.50
N THR A 190 -7.42 16.17 6.85
CA THR A 190 -6.86 17.31 6.14
C THR A 190 -6.72 16.97 4.66
N TYR A 191 -6.79 17.98 3.80
CA TYR A 191 -6.38 17.84 2.40
C TYR A 191 -4.89 18.10 2.29
N GLY A 192 -4.16 17.17 1.69
CA GLY A 192 -2.76 17.31 1.37
C GLY A 192 -2.48 16.94 -0.08
N ARG A 193 -1.65 17.73 -0.75
CA ARG A 193 -1.20 17.41 -2.11
C ARG A 193 -0.35 16.14 -2.09
N VAL A 194 -0.70 15.16 -2.91
CA VAL A 194 0.07 13.93 -3.10
C VAL A 194 1.29 14.25 -3.97
N THR A 195 2.49 14.00 -3.45
CA THR A 195 3.75 14.20 -4.19
C THR A 195 4.30 12.90 -4.75
N GLU A 196 4.02 11.77 -4.10
CA GLU A 196 4.52 10.46 -4.52
C GLU A 196 3.52 9.36 -4.12
N ALA A 197 3.44 8.31 -4.94
CA ALA A 197 2.77 7.07 -4.60
C ALA A 197 3.82 5.95 -4.62
N GLN A 198 3.91 5.18 -3.54
CA GLN A 198 4.93 4.14 -3.40
C GLN A 198 4.37 2.88 -2.72
N LEU A 199 5.07 1.75 -2.90
CA LEU A 199 4.72 0.51 -2.23
C LEU A 199 5.51 0.41 -0.92
N GLY A 200 4.84 0.67 0.20
CA GLY A 200 5.39 0.50 1.53
C GLY A 200 5.35 -0.96 1.99
N ALA A 201 5.86 -1.22 3.20
CA ALA A 201 5.90 -2.57 3.78
C ALA A 201 4.51 -3.18 4.01
N SER A 202 3.50 -2.35 4.26
CA SER A 202 2.13 -2.78 4.53
C SER A 202 1.19 -2.58 3.35
N GLY A 203 1.70 -2.20 2.18
CA GLY A 203 0.92 -1.97 0.96
C GLY A 203 1.12 -0.59 0.34
N PRO A 204 0.27 -0.22 -0.62
CA PRO A 204 0.37 1.06 -1.32
C PRO A 204 0.12 2.25 -0.39
N GLU A 205 1.06 3.17 -0.36
CA GLU A 205 1.00 4.40 0.43
C GLU A 205 1.30 5.63 -0.43
N LEU A 206 0.84 6.77 0.04
CA LEU A 206 1.04 8.08 -0.57
C LEU A 206 1.94 8.90 0.32
N ILE A 207 2.85 9.65 -0.30
CA ILE A 207 3.59 10.71 0.35
C ILE A 207 2.90 12.01 -0.02
N LEU A 208 2.42 12.70 1.01
CA LEU A 208 1.86 14.04 0.89
C LEU A 208 2.99 15.06 0.95
N GLN A 209 2.71 16.27 0.48
CA GLN A 209 3.59 17.41 0.63
C GLN A 209 4.01 17.55 2.11
N GLY A 210 5.29 17.87 2.34
CA GLY A 210 5.89 17.85 3.68
C GLY A 210 6.36 16.47 4.15
N GLY A 211 6.12 15.41 3.39
CA GLY A 211 6.63 14.07 3.67
C GLY A 211 5.74 13.20 4.56
N ALA A 212 4.52 13.66 4.87
CA ALA A 212 3.55 12.87 5.62
C ALA A 212 3.13 11.63 4.79
N ARG A 213 3.02 10.48 5.44
CA ARG A 213 2.67 9.21 4.79
C ARG A 213 1.26 8.78 5.14
N VAL A 214 0.51 8.33 4.15
CA VAL A 214 -0.88 7.89 4.29
C VAL A 214 -1.09 6.63 3.49
N MET A 215 -1.72 5.61 4.06
CA MET A 215 -2.10 4.42 3.29
C MET A 215 -3.15 4.79 2.26
N ALA A 216 -3.06 4.26 1.04
CA ALA A 216 -4.07 4.53 0.02
C ALA A 216 -5.49 4.13 0.46
N SER A 217 -5.62 3.15 1.36
CA SER A 217 -6.88 2.72 1.96
C SER A 217 -7.46 3.69 3.01
N GLU A 218 -6.65 4.61 3.54
CA GLU A 218 -7.07 5.60 4.55
C GLU A 218 -7.49 6.94 3.92
N VAL A 219 -7.32 7.09 2.60
CA VAL A 219 -7.80 8.25 1.86
C VAL A 219 -9.32 8.21 1.77
N SER A 220 -9.97 9.24 2.30
CA SER A 220 -11.44 9.34 2.34
C SER A 220 -12.02 10.10 1.15
N ALA A 221 -11.24 10.98 0.51
CA ALA A 221 -11.62 11.73 -0.68
C ALA A 221 -10.40 12.15 -1.50
N LEU A 222 -10.61 12.44 -2.78
CA LEU A 222 -9.58 12.90 -3.71
C LEU A 222 -10.18 14.02 -4.59
N ARG A 223 -9.42 15.11 -4.81
CA ARG A 223 -9.82 16.21 -5.70
C ARG A 223 -8.64 16.77 -6.47
N GLU A 224 -8.91 17.47 -7.56
CA GLU A 224 -7.88 18.25 -8.25
C GLU A 224 -7.37 19.37 -7.33
N ALA A 225 -6.08 19.68 -7.49
CA ALA A 225 -5.30 20.52 -6.61
C ALA A 225 -4.99 21.89 -7.22
#